data_AF-A0A9D0H0B5-F1
#
_entry.id   AF-A0A9D0H0B5-F1
#
_cell.length_a   1.000
_cell.length_b   1.000
_cell.length_c   1.000
_cell.angle_alpha   90.00
_cell.angle_beta   90.00
_cell.angle_gamma   90.00
#
_symmetry.space_group_name_H-M   'P 1'
#
loop_
_entity.id
_entity.type
_entity.pdbx_description
1 polymer ?
#
loop_
_entity_poly.entity_id
_entity_poly.type
_entity_poly.pdbx_seq_one_letter_code
_entity_poly.pdbx_strand_id
1 'polypeptide(L)'
;DEDIVDLADTYRELGVDSIPMNFLIPIPGTPLANNKQLTPQKCLKIISLFKLFNPQAELRLCGGREQNLREYHDRAMDIANCLMAGGYLTRAGRPPGKDEEMVKRLGRKLITKRESFSITQ
;
A
#
# COMPACT_ATOMS: atom_id res chain seq x y z
N ASP A 1 12.00 12.49 5.38
CA ASP A 1 10.92 12.13 6.32
C ASP A 1 9.91 13.27 6.44
N GLU A 2 10.34 14.54 6.48
CA GLU A 2 9.46 15.71 6.36
C GLU A 2 8.56 15.65 5.11
N ASP A 3 9.13 15.40 3.92
CA ASP A 3 8.35 15.28 2.67
C ASP A 3 7.19 14.27 2.74
N ILE A 4 7.34 13.21 3.55
CA ILE A 4 6.30 12.17 3.70
C ILE A 4 5.16 12.69 4.56
N VAL A 5 5.49 13.45 5.61
CA VAL A 5 4.49 14.08 6.50
C VAL A 5 3.73 15.15 5.72
N ASP A 6 4.44 16.02 4.99
CA ASP A 6 3.83 17.09 4.20
C ASP A 6 2.88 16.53 3.13
N LEU A 7 3.26 15.44 2.48
CA LEU A 7 2.39 14.76 1.52
C LEU A 7 1.14 14.16 2.18
N ALA A 8 1.29 13.53 3.34
CA ALA A 8 0.17 12.95 4.07
C ALA A 8 -0.82 14.04 4.54
N ASP A 9 -0.29 15.20 4.94
CA ASP A 9 -1.08 16.37 5.34
C ASP A 9 -1.82 16.99 4.16
N THR A 10 -1.13 17.15 3.03
CA THR A 10 -1.72 17.64 1.77
C THR A 10 -2.91 16.77 1.35
N TYR A 11 -2.79 15.43 1.42
CA TYR A 11 -3.89 14.54 1.09
C TYR A 11 -5.07 14.65 2.05
N ARG A 12 -4.80 14.92 3.34
CA ARG A 12 -5.85 15.17 4.33
C ARG A 12 -6.63 16.44 3.97
N GLU A 13 -5.93 17.52 3.64
CA GLU A 13 -6.54 18.80 3.26
C GLU A 13 -7.40 18.67 2.00
N LEU A 14 -6.95 17.86 1.03
CA LEU A 14 -7.69 17.58 -0.20
C LEU A 14 -8.90 16.65 0.02
N GLY A 15 -9.00 15.96 1.17
CA GLY A 15 -10.13 15.08 1.48
C GLY A 15 -10.26 13.90 0.51
N VAL A 16 -9.14 13.32 0.08
CA VAL A 16 -9.13 12.27 -0.96
C VAL A 16 -9.77 10.96 -0.49
N ASP A 17 -10.55 10.32 -1.36
CA ASP A 17 -11.21 9.04 -1.05
C ASP A 17 -10.26 7.84 -1.10
N SER A 18 -9.21 7.90 -1.91
CA SER A 18 -8.30 6.77 -2.15
C SER A 18 -6.87 7.24 -2.36
N ILE A 19 -5.93 6.62 -1.64
CA ILE A 19 -4.51 6.95 -1.63
C ILE A 19 -3.72 5.74 -2.14
N PRO A 20 -3.19 5.78 -3.37
CA PRO A 20 -2.33 4.72 -3.89
C PRO A 20 -0.92 4.82 -3.31
N MET A 21 -0.51 3.77 -2.60
CA MET A 21 0.81 3.68 -1.99
C MET A 21 1.72 2.80 -2.85
N ASN A 22 2.67 3.41 -3.55
CA ASN A 22 3.72 2.71 -4.30
C ASN A 22 5.04 2.76 -3.54
N PHE A 23 5.72 1.62 -3.50
CA PHE A 23 7.02 1.47 -2.88
C PHE A 23 8.09 1.41 -3.97
N LEU A 24 9.11 2.25 -3.82
CA LEU A 24 10.19 2.34 -4.80
C LEU A 24 10.82 0.97 -5.03
N ILE A 25 10.93 0.65 -6.31
CA ILE A 25 11.71 -0.46 -6.81
C ILE A 25 12.88 0.16 -7.59
N PRO A 26 14.12 -0.04 -7.17
CA PRO A 26 15.27 0.43 -7.93
C PRO A 26 15.38 -0.33 -9.26
N ILE A 27 15.49 0.41 -10.36
CA ILE A 27 15.65 -0.15 -11.71
C ILE A 27 17.05 0.23 -12.23
N PRO A 28 17.88 -0.73 -12.67
CA PRO A 28 19.19 -0.43 -13.26
C PRO A 28 19.09 0.61 -14.39
N GLY A 29 20.00 1.58 -14.39
CA GLY A 29 20.02 2.66 -15.40
C GLY A 29 19.10 3.85 -15.10
N THR A 30 18.27 3.79 -14.05
CA THR A 30 17.49 4.96 -13.60
C THR A 30 18.26 5.78 -12.55
N PRO A 31 17.94 7.08 -12.37
CA PRO A 31 18.59 7.91 -11.34
C PRO A 31 18.50 7.33 -9.92
N LEU A 32 17.45 6.53 -9.64
CA LEU A 32 17.20 5.92 -8.35
C LEU A 32 17.64 4.44 -8.26
N ALA A 33 18.44 3.95 -9.21
CA ALA A 33 18.89 2.55 -9.28
C ALA A 33 19.59 2.05 -8.00
N ASN A 34 20.22 2.94 -7.24
CA ASN A 34 20.97 2.60 -6.02
C ASN A 34 20.23 2.98 -4.72
N ASN A 35 18.98 3.47 -4.80
CA ASN A 35 18.25 3.90 -3.63
C ASN A 35 17.65 2.68 -2.87
N LYS A 36 18.19 2.36 -1.69
CA LYS A 36 17.72 1.26 -0.83
C LYS A 36 17.15 1.75 0.51
N GLN A 37 16.57 2.94 0.54
CA GLN A 37 16.10 3.55 1.79
C GLN A 37 14.84 2.90 2.39
N LEU A 38 14.09 2.12 1.60
CA LEU A 38 12.90 1.44 2.10
C LEU A 38 13.25 0.13 2.79
N THR A 39 12.88 0.05 4.07
CA THR A 39 12.88 -1.18 4.87
C THR A 39 11.43 -1.55 5.20
N PRO A 40 11.13 -2.83 5.50
CA PRO A 40 9.77 -3.23 5.88
C PRO A 40 9.20 -2.38 7.04
N GLN A 41 10.04 -2.06 8.03
CA GLN A 41 9.65 -1.22 9.16
C GLN A 41 9.37 0.22 8.72
N LYS A 42 10.17 0.80 7.81
CA LYS A 42 9.91 2.13 7.26
C LYS A 42 8.60 2.14 6.48
N CYS A 43 8.33 1.12 5.68
CA CYS A 43 7.06 0.98 4.96
C CYS A 43 5.87 0.94 5.91
N LEU A 44 5.90 0.12 6.97
CA LEU A 44 4.82 0.07 7.97
C LEU A 44 4.60 1.41 8.67
N LYS A 45 5.68 2.13 9.02
CA LYS A 45 5.59 3.47 9.61
C LYS A 45 4.88 4.44 8.66
N ILE A 46 5.25 4.44 7.39
CA ILE A 46 4.63 5.29 6.36
C ILE A 46 3.15 4.95 6.20
N ILE A 47 2.80 3.66 6.05
CA ILE A 47 1.40 3.22 5.92
C ILE A 47 0.58 3.65 7.15
N SER A 48 1.14 3.49 8.36
CA SER A 48 0.50 3.91 9.61
C SER A 48 0.26 5.42 9.65
N LEU A 49 1.27 6.22 9.29
CA LEU A 49 1.16 7.67 9.24
C LEU A 49 0.04 8.12 8.30
N PHE A 50 0.02 7.60 7.06
CA PHE A 50 -1.01 7.95 6.09
C PHE A 50 -2.40 7.56 6.58
N LYS A 51 -2.56 6.40 7.24
CA LYS A 51 -3.85 5.99 7.79
C LYS A 51 -4.32 6.86 8.94
N LEU A 52 -3.40 7.32 9.79
CA LEU A 52 -3.71 8.23 10.90
C LEU A 52 -4.13 9.62 10.40
N PHE A 53 -3.44 10.14 9.38
CA PHE A 53 -3.78 11.45 8.81
C PHE A 53 -5.05 11.40 7.95
N ASN A 54 -5.31 10.25 7.31
CA ASN A 54 -6.42 10.07 6.37
C ASN A 54 -7.28 8.86 6.80
N PRO A 55 -7.97 8.92 7.95
CA PRO A 55 -8.66 7.76 8.53
C PRO A 55 -9.78 7.21 7.63
N GLN A 56 -10.46 8.08 6.88
CA GLN A 56 -11.56 7.71 5.99
C GLN A 56 -11.10 7.29 4.59
N ALA A 57 -9.86 7.58 4.20
CA ALA A 57 -9.38 7.23 2.87
C ALA A 57 -9.09 5.72 2.76
N GLU A 58 -9.33 5.18 1.56
CA GLU A 58 -8.80 3.87 1.16
C GLU A 58 -7.29 3.96 0.97
N LEU A 59 -6.52 3.29 1.83
CA LEU A 59 -5.10 3.11 1.57
C LEU A 59 -4.92 1.87 0.70
N ARG A 60 -4.49 2.09 -0.55
CA ARG A 60 -4.33 1.03 -1.54
C ARG A 60 -2.85 0.69 -1.73
N LEU A 61 -2.44 -0.48 -1.26
CA LEU A 61 -1.08 -0.97 -1.46
C LEU A 61 -0.87 -1.43 -2.91
N CYS A 62 0.05 -0.77 -3.60
CA CYS A 62 0.33 -0.94 -5.03
C CYS A 62 1.77 -1.44 -5.25
N GLY A 63 2.44 -0.91 -6.26
CA GLY A 63 3.73 -1.38 -6.77
C GLY A 63 4.80 -1.52 -5.70
N GLY A 64 5.58 -2.61 -5.78
CA GLY A 64 6.78 -2.78 -4.95
C GLY A 64 6.54 -3.21 -3.51
N ARG A 65 5.29 -3.40 -3.10
CA ARG A 65 4.95 -3.89 -1.77
C ARG A 65 5.56 -5.26 -1.46
N GLU A 66 5.68 -6.14 -2.45
CA GLU A 66 6.22 -7.50 -2.29
C GLU A 66 7.67 -7.50 -1.83
N GLN A 67 8.49 -6.63 -2.41
CA GLN A 67 9.92 -6.55 -2.11
C GLN A 67 10.21 -5.75 -0.85
N ASN A 68 9.39 -4.72 -0.61
CA ASN A 68 9.62 -3.78 0.47
C ASN A 68 8.95 -4.23 1.78
N LEU A 69 7.75 -4.83 1.76
CA LEU A 69 7.08 -5.34 2.96
C LEU A 69 7.44 -6.79 3.28
N ARG A 70 7.73 -7.64 2.28
CA ARG A 70 8.13 -9.04 2.48
C ARG A 70 7.12 -9.80 3.35
N GLU A 71 7.56 -10.32 4.50
CA GLU A 71 6.73 -11.02 5.48
C GLU A 71 5.74 -10.10 6.23
N TYR A 72 5.94 -8.79 6.19
CA TYR A 72 5.10 -7.81 6.89
C TYR A 72 3.84 -7.41 6.09
N HIS A 73 3.55 -8.09 4.98
CA HIS A 73 2.35 -7.81 4.19
C HIS A 73 1.06 -7.94 4.99
N ASP A 74 0.94 -9.02 5.78
CA ASP A 74 -0.23 -9.28 6.61
C ASP A 74 -0.45 -8.13 7.60
N ARG A 75 0.63 -7.69 8.27
CA ARG A 75 0.61 -6.56 9.19
C ARG A 75 0.32 -5.23 8.50
N ALA A 76 0.77 -5.05 7.27
CA ALA A 76 0.45 -3.87 6.49
C ALA A 76 -1.05 -3.81 6.16
N MET A 77 -1.68 -4.96 5.92
CA MET A 77 -3.12 -5.07 5.73
C MET A 77 -3.92 -4.86 7.02
N ASP A 78 -3.33 -4.98 8.21
CA ASP A 78 -3.99 -4.54 9.46
C ASP A 78 -4.20 -3.01 9.52
N ILE A 79 -3.49 -2.27 8.67
CA ILE A 79 -3.57 -0.81 8.59
C ILE A 79 -4.25 -0.37 7.30
N ALA A 80 -3.86 -0.96 6.16
CA ALA A 80 -4.41 -0.69 4.85
C ALA A 80 -5.63 -1.57 4.54
N ASN A 81 -6.59 -1.04 3.80
CA ASN A 81 -7.86 -1.71 3.50
C ASN A 81 -8.00 -2.09 2.02
N CYS A 82 -7.03 -1.76 1.18
CA CYS A 82 -7.06 -2.03 -0.25
C CYS A 82 -5.68 -2.47 -0.78
N LEU A 83 -5.67 -3.27 -1.85
CA LEU A 83 -4.46 -3.62 -2.59
C LEU A 83 -4.74 -3.71 -4.09
N MET A 84 -3.68 -3.64 -4.89
CA MET A 84 -3.70 -4.02 -6.31
C MET A 84 -3.20 -5.46 -6.46
N ALA A 85 -4.01 -6.31 -7.07
CA ALA A 85 -3.72 -7.72 -7.33
C ALA A 85 -3.52 -7.95 -8.84
N GLY A 86 -2.67 -8.91 -9.22
CA GLY A 86 -2.50 -9.29 -10.65
C GLY A 86 -1.39 -8.56 -11.42
N GLY A 87 -0.50 -7.88 -10.71
CA GLY A 87 0.66 -7.20 -11.31
C GLY A 87 0.45 -5.70 -11.53
N TYR A 88 1.52 -5.02 -11.93
CA TYR A 88 1.57 -3.56 -12.09
C TYR A 88 1.90 -3.19 -13.55
N LEU A 89 1.68 -1.92 -13.90
CA LEU A 89 1.89 -1.40 -15.26
C LEU A 89 3.30 -1.63 -15.80
N THR A 90 4.33 -1.54 -14.95
CA THR A 90 5.74 -1.59 -15.37
C THR A 90 6.52 -2.77 -14.81
N ARG A 91 5.94 -3.54 -13.87
CA ARG A 91 6.59 -4.69 -13.26
C ARG A 91 5.59 -5.74 -12.82
N ALA A 92 6.00 -7.00 -12.92
CA ALA A 92 5.26 -8.09 -12.30
C ALA A 92 5.17 -7.86 -10.78
N GLY A 93 3.95 -7.96 -10.26
CA GLY A 93 3.67 -8.01 -8.84
C GLY A 93 3.50 -9.44 -8.35
N ARG A 94 2.90 -9.58 -7.17
CA ARG A 94 2.51 -10.89 -6.63
C ARG A 94 1.41 -11.53 -7.49
N PRO A 95 1.43 -12.85 -7.72
CA PRO A 95 0.30 -13.54 -8.34
C PRO A 95 -0.99 -13.32 -7.54
N PRO A 96 -2.15 -13.12 -8.19
CA PRO A 96 -3.44 -12.88 -7.51
C PRO A 96 -3.76 -13.92 -6.42
N GLY A 97 -3.54 -15.20 -6.72
CA GLY A 97 -3.83 -16.29 -5.78
C GLY A 97 -3.09 -16.18 -4.45
N LYS A 98 -1.92 -15.53 -4.43
CA LYS A 98 -1.18 -15.29 -3.18
C LYS A 98 -1.80 -14.19 -2.32
N ASP A 99 -2.44 -13.20 -2.92
CA ASP A 99 -3.21 -12.21 -2.18
C ASP A 99 -4.53 -12.79 -1.69
N GLU A 100 -5.17 -13.68 -2.47
CA GLU A 100 -6.34 -14.44 -2.02
C GLU A 100 -6.02 -15.33 -0.80
N GLU A 101 -4.89 -16.05 -0.83
CA GLU A 101 -4.38 -16.83 0.30
C GLU A 101 -4.17 -15.95 1.55
N MET A 102 -3.57 -14.78 1.38
CA MET A 102 -3.33 -13.83 2.46
C MET A 102 -4.64 -13.32 3.07
N VAL A 103 -5.60 -12.91 2.24
CA VAL A 103 -6.91 -12.43 2.69
C VAL A 103 -7.64 -13.52 3.48
N LYS A 104 -7.60 -14.77 3.00
CA LYS A 104 -8.16 -15.93 3.73
C LYS A 104 -7.47 -16.15 5.07
N ARG A 105 -6.13 -16.08 5.12
CA ARG A 105 -5.35 -16.24 6.35
C ARG A 105 -5.68 -15.16 7.38
N LEU A 106 -5.95 -13.93 6.95
CA LEU A 106 -6.37 -12.82 7.79
C LEU A 106 -7.84 -12.92 8.24
N GLY A 107 -8.59 -13.94 7.80
CA GLY A 107 -10.01 -14.08 8.13
C GLY A 107 -10.90 -13.01 7.45
N ARG A 108 -10.43 -12.42 6.34
CA ARG A 108 -11.12 -11.33 5.65
C ARG A 108 -11.78 -11.79 4.35
N LYS A 109 -12.68 -10.95 3.82
CA LYS A 109 -13.35 -11.16 2.54
C LYS A 109 -12.80 -10.22 1.47
N LEU A 110 -12.46 -10.78 0.32
CA LEU A 110 -12.13 -9.98 -0.87
C LEU A 110 -13.40 -9.37 -1.46
N ILE A 111 -13.37 -8.06 -1.65
CA ILE A 111 -14.41 -7.31 -2.33
C ILE A 111 -13.80 -6.76 -3.63
N THR A 112 -14.31 -7.22 -4.76
CA THR A 112 -13.78 -6.88 -6.09
C THR A 112 -14.65 -5.86 -6.83
N LYS A 113 -15.85 -5.56 -6.34
CA LYS A 113 -16.75 -4.54 -6.88
C LYS A 113 -16.80 -3.34 -5.94
N ARG A 114 -16.56 -2.14 -6.47
CA ARG A 114 -16.53 -0.90 -5.69
C ARG A 114 -17.85 -0.60 -4.97
N GLU A 115 -18.97 -0.94 -5.61
CA GLU A 115 -20.33 -0.78 -5.06
C GLU A 115 -20.59 -1.61 -3.80
N SER A 116 -19.75 -2.61 -3.54
CA SER A 116 -19.87 -3.51 -2.39
C SER A 116 -18.99 -3.10 -1.21
N PHE A 117 -18.25 -1.99 -1.30
CA PHE A 117 -17.37 -1.49 -0.25
C PHE A 117 -17.97 -0.24 0.41
N SER A 118 -18.32 -0.35 1.69
CA SER A 118 -18.72 0.78 2.53
C SER A 118 -17.64 0.98 3.59
N ILE A 119 -17.09 2.20 3.69
CA ILE A 119 -16.14 2.57 4.76
C ILE A 119 -16.88 2.83 6.08
N THR A 120 -18.21 2.85 6.05
CA THR A 120 -19.05 3.06 7.23
C THR A 120 -19.21 1.75 8.01
N GLN A 121 -18.45 1.69 9.11
CA GLN A 121 -18.43 0.73 10.24
C GLN A 121 -17.62 -0.57 10.05
#